data_AF-A0A956W799-F1
#
_entry.id   AF-A0A956W799-F1
#
_cell.length_a   1.000
_cell.length_b   1.000
_cell.length_c   1.000
_cell.angle_alpha   90.00
_cell.angle_beta   90.00
_cell.angle_gamma   90.00
#
_symmetry.space_group_name_H-M   'P 1'
#
loop_
_entity.id
_entity.type
_entity.pdbx_description
1 polymer ?
#
loop_
_entity_poly.entity_id
_entity_poly.type
_entity_poly.pdbx_seq_one_letter_code
_entity_poly.pdbx_strand_id
1 'polypeptide(L)' 'MSIRSLFASKHRRLEANLDAYLDDALEGHEMERFLAHLAVCDACARRVEDGRRLKTLFASLPELPA' A
#
# COMPACT_ATOMS: atom_id res chain seq x y z
N MET A 1 -2.97 -24.48 -13.36
CA MET A 1 -3.21 -23.15 -12.74
C MET A 1 -2.85 -22.08 -13.76
N SER A 2 -3.75 -21.12 -14.01
CA SER A 2 -3.54 -20.09 -15.05
C SER A 2 -2.87 -18.84 -14.47
N ILE A 3 -1.85 -18.33 -15.15
CA ILE A 3 -0.99 -17.21 -14.70
C ILE A 3 -1.81 -15.96 -14.32
N ARG A 4 -2.90 -15.68 -15.03
CA ARG A 4 -3.80 -14.53 -14.76
C ARG A 4 -4.43 -14.56 -13.36
N SER A 5 -4.74 -15.74 -12.82
CA SER A 5 -5.38 -15.87 -11.50
C SER A 5 -4.42 -15.51 -10.35
N LEU A 6 -3.12 -15.75 -10.54
CA LEU A 6 -2.09 -15.43 -9.56
C LEU A 6 -1.84 -13.92 -9.44
N PHE A 7 -1.99 -13.17 -10.54
CA PHE A 7 -1.87 -11.72 -10.50
C PHE A 7 -3.02 -11.11 -9.69
N ALA A 8 -4.26 -11.51 -9.96
CA ALA A 8 -5.42 -10.99 -9.23
C ALA A 8 -5.34 -11.23 -7.71
N SER A 9 -4.83 -12.39 -7.27
CA SER A 9 -4.68 -12.68 -5.84
C SER A 9 -3.56 -11.87 -5.17
N LYS A 10 -2.45 -11.61 -5.88
CA LYS A 10 -1.37 -10.74 -5.39
C LYS A 10 -1.86 -9.29 -5.21
N HIS A 11 -2.60 -8.74 -6.17
CA HIS A 11 -3.14 -7.38 -6.07
C HIS A 11 -4.10 -7.24 -4.88
N ARG A 12 -4.99 -8.21 -4.66
CA ARG A 12 -5.92 -8.18 -3.53
C ARG A 12 -5.20 -8.22 -2.18
N ARG A 13 -4.13 -9.01 -2.08
CA ARG A 13 -3.31 -9.06 -0.85
C ARG A 13 -2.58 -7.74 -0.61
N LEU A 14 -2.12 -7.09 -1.68
CA LEU A 14 -1.52 -5.77 -1.56
C LEU A 14 -2.52 -4.74 -1.05
N GLU A 15 -3.74 -4.72 -1.59
CA GLU A 15 -4.80 -3.83 -1.10
C GLU A 15 -5.07 -4.04 0.39
N ALA A 16 -5.11 -5.29 0.87
CA ALA A 16 -5.31 -5.60 2.29
C ALA A 16 -4.15 -5.12 3.19
N ASN A 17 -2.92 -5.09 2.66
CA ASN A 17 -1.72 -4.70 3.42
C ASN A 17 -1.37 -3.21 3.26
N LEU A 18 -2.11 -2.47 2.43
CA LEU A 18 -1.80 -1.08 2.09
C LEU A 18 -1.86 -0.18 3.33
N ASP A 19 -2.93 -0.25 4.11
CA ASP A 19 -3.09 0.61 5.28
C ASP A 19 -2.00 0.34 6.32
N ALA A 20 -1.78 -0.93 6.65
CA ALA A 20 -0.71 -1.35 7.56
C ALA A 20 0.68 -0.89 7.06
N TYR A 21 0.96 -0.97 5.76
CA TYR A 21 2.20 -0.44 5.20
C TYR A 21 2.30 1.08 5.35
N LEU A 22 1.21 1.81 5.12
CA LEU A 22 1.18 3.27 5.25
C LEU A 22 1.24 3.74 6.70
N ASP A 23 0.88 2.90 7.67
CA ASP A 23 0.96 3.14 9.11
C ASP A 23 2.27 2.62 9.73
N ASP A 24 3.24 2.21 8.91
CA ASP A 24 4.50 1.57 9.33
C ASP A 24 4.29 0.33 10.24
N ALA A 25 3.13 -0.32 10.14
CA ALA A 25 2.71 -1.48 10.93
C ALA A 25 2.86 -2.82 10.18
N LEU A 26 3.31 -2.79 8.92
CA LEU A 26 3.59 -4.00 8.14
C LEU A 26 5.04 -4.43 8.33
N GLU A 27 5.27 -5.66 8.80
CA GLU A 27 6.60 -6.12 9.17
C GLU A 27 6.97 -7.50 8.58
N GLY A 28 8.24 -7.85 8.73
CA GLY A 28 8.79 -9.16 8.38
C GLY A 28 8.53 -9.57 6.93
N HIS A 29 8.17 -10.84 6.77
CA HIS A 29 7.99 -11.45 5.45
C HIS A 29 6.83 -10.82 4.65
N GLU A 30 5.87 -10.17 5.30
CA GLU A 30 4.78 -9.50 4.59
C GLU A 30 5.22 -8.17 3.97
N MET A 31 6.08 -7.43 4.67
CA MET A 31 6.74 -6.23 4.15
C MET A 31 7.62 -6.57 2.93
N GLU A 32 8.47 -7.59 3.03
CA GLU A 32 9.33 -8.01 1.92
C GLU A 32 8.53 -8.37 0.67
N ARG A 33 7.44 -9.14 0.82
CA ARG A 33 6.56 -9.51 -0.29
C ARG A 33 5.82 -8.32 -0.87
N PHE A 34 5.41 -7.38 -0.03
CA PHE A 34 4.75 -6.16 -0.45
C PHE A 34 5.69 -5.31 -1.32
N LEU A 35 6.90 -5.07 -0.85
CA LEU A 35 7.94 -4.34 -1.59
C LEU A 35 8.32 -5.04 -2.90
N ALA A 36 8.48 -6.38 -2.88
CA ALA A 36 8.77 -7.15 -4.08
C ALA A 36 7.67 -7.03 -5.14
N HIS A 37 6.40 -6.95 -4.73
CA HIS A 37 5.29 -6.71 -5.67
C HIS A 37 5.29 -5.27 -6.20
N LEU A 38 5.55 -4.28 -5.35
CA LEU A 38 5.62 -2.88 -5.78
C LEU A 38 6.71 -2.65 -6.83
N ALA A 39 7.85 -3.34 -6.72
CA ALA A 39 8.94 -3.24 -7.68
C ALA A 39 8.58 -3.70 -9.10
N VAL A 40 7.48 -4.44 -9.27
CA VAL A 40 7.06 -5.01 -10.56
C VAL A 40 5.64 -4.60 -10.97
N CYS A 41 4.99 -3.72 -10.20
CA CYS A 41 3.62 -3.32 -10.45
C CYS A 41 3.39 -1.82 -10.24
N ASP A 42 3.48 -1.07 -11.33
CA ASP A 42 3.27 0.38 -11.34
C ASP A 42 1.89 0.79 -10.83
N ALA A 43 0.84 0.03 -11.15
CA ALA A 43 -0.51 0.32 -10.71
C ALA A 43 -0.64 0.25 -9.17
N CYS A 44 0.05 -0.68 -8.53
CA CYS A 44 0.07 -0.79 -7.07
C CYS A 44 0.99 0.26 -6.44
N ALA A 45 2.13 0.56 -7.06
CA ALA A 45 3.01 1.65 -6.62
C ALA A 45 2.28 3.00 -6.61
N ARG A 46 1.53 3.30 -7.68
CA ARG A 46 0.69 4.50 -7.78
C ARG A 46 -0.30 4.63 -6.62
N ARG A 47 -0.97 3.55 -6.26
CA ARG A 47 -1.94 3.54 -5.14
C ARG A 47 -1.27 3.80 -3.79
N VAL A 48 -0.07 3.28 -3.58
CA VAL A 48 0.72 3.57 -2.38
C VAL A 48 1.09 5.05 -2.34
N GLU A 49 1.54 5.62 -3.45
CA GLU A 49 1.84 7.06 -3.55
C GLU A 49 0.60 7.92 -3.26
N ASP A 50 -0.55 7.57 -3.82
CA ASP A 50 -1.82 8.27 -3.58
C ASP A 50 -2.21 8.22 -2.09
N GLY A 51 -2.06 7.06 -1.45
CA GLY A 51 -2.29 6.90 0.00
C GLY A 51 -1.33 7.73 0.86
N ARG A 52 -0.03 7.75 0.52
CA ARG A 52 0.98 8.59 1.20
C ARG A 52 0.65 10.08 1.05
N ARG A 53 0.25 10.50 -0.15
CA ARG A 53 -0.17 11.88 -0.41
C ARG A 53 -1.38 12.26 0.44
N LEU A 54 -2.39 11.39 0.50
CA LEU A 54 -3.58 11.64 1.30
C LEU A 54 -3.24 11.79 2.79
N LYS A 55 -2.43 10.89 3.36
CA LYS A 55 -1.96 11.01 4.75
C LYS A 55 -1.18 12.30 5.00
N THR A 56 -0.33 12.69 4.07
CA THR A 56 0.43 13.96 4.17
C THR A 56 -0.51 15.16 4.18
N LEU A 57 -1.54 15.17 3.33
CA LEU A 57 -2.54 16.23 3.32
C LEU A 57 -3.28 16.31 4.66
N PHE A 58 -3.72 15.19 5.22
CA PHE A 58 -4.34 15.15 6.55
C PHE A 58 -3.40 15.64 7.66
N ALA A 59 -2.13 15.23 7.64
CA ALA A 59 -1.14 15.68 8.63
C ALA A 59 -0.83 17.19 8.54
N SER A 60 -1.09 17.81 7.38
CA SER A 60 -0.93 19.26 7.17
C SER A 60 -2.15 20.09 7.56
N LEU A 61 -3.26 19.46 7.95
CA LEU A 61 -4.45 20.19 8.38
C LEU A 61 -4.19 20.91 9.71
N PRO A 62 -4.55 22.19 9.84
CA PRO A 62 -4.45 22.89 11.11
C PRO A 62 -5.38 22.25 12.13
N GLU A 63 -4.89 22.03 13.35
CA GLU A 63 -5.74 21.63 14.46
C GLU A 63 -6.76 22.75 14.72
N LEU A 64 -8.05 22.42 14.64
CA LEU A 64 -9.10 23.37 15.00
C LEU A 64 -9.00 23.62 16.51
N PRO A 65 -8.91 24.88 16.97
CA PRO A 65 -8.96 25.17 18.40
C PRO A 65 -10.30 24.69 18.96
N ALA A 66 -10.22 23.97 20.09
CA ALA A 66 -11.36 23.43 20.84
C ALA A 66 -12.27 24.51 21.42
#